data_AF-A0A2X3EJ74-F1
#
_entry.id   AF-A0A2X3EJ74-F1
#
_cell.length_a   1.000
_cell.length_b   1.000
_cell.length_c   1.000
_cell.angle_alpha   90.00
_cell.angle_beta   90.00
_cell.angle_gamma   90.00
#
_symmetry.space_group_name_H-M   'P 1'
#
loop_
_entity.id
_entity.type
_entity.pdbx_description
1 polymer ?
#
loop_
_entity_poly.entity_id
_entity_poly.type
_entity_poly.pdbx_seq_one_letter_code
_entity_poly.pdbx_strand_id
1 'polypeptide(L)'
;MGEITRQPARAIQNALIDSVLAGLCALIVFGPIVGVVLKGYGFTLAPARVAILVAVVMAGRLALSLLLQSHRGKAFIARFEGADDGVYVRPPGYRSRLRWIIPLLVGLAIVFPFLATKYLLTVAILGLIYVLLGLGLNIVVGLAGLLDLGYVAFYAIGAYGLALGYQYLGLGFWAMLPLGAVMAALAGALLGFPVLRMHGDYLAIVTLGFGEIIRLVLNNWVSFTGGPNGVPVPSPTLFGLEFTRRAKDGGIPIHEFFHVSYNPNLKFIFLYAVLCLVVMLVLLVKHRLTRMPIGRAWEALREDEIACRAMGLNHVLVKLSAFMLGGVDGRHRRGVLRQLSGVC
;
A
#
# COMPACT_ATOMS: atom_id res chain seq x y z
N MET A 1 3.28 -42.02 -38.10
CA MET A 1 3.21 -40.76 -38.88
C MET A 1 1.89 -39.98 -38.67
N GLY A 2 1.17 -40.12 -37.53
CA GLY A 2 -0.21 -39.63 -37.38
C GLY A 2 -0.50 -38.70 -36.19
N GLU A 3 0.49 -38.32 -35.38
CA GLU A 3 0.25 -37.54 -34.15
C GLU A 3 0.64 -36.05 -34.23
N ILE A 4 1.33 -35.61 -35.28
CA ILE A 4 1.87 -34.24 -35.34
C ILE A 4 0.83 -33.22 -35.85
N THR A 5 -0.26 -33.66 -36.50
CA THR A 5 -1.25 -32.77 -37.12
C THR A 5 -2.41 -32.34 -36.21
N ARG A 6 -2.58 -32.93 -35.01
CA ARG A 6 -3.69 -32.60 -34.08
C ARG A 6 -3.40 -31.46 -33.09
N GLN A 7 -2.16 -30.99 -32.99
CA GLN A 7 -1.77 -29.94 -32.05
C GLN A 7 -2.31 -28.53 -32.34
N PRO A 8 -2.37 -28.03 -33.60
CA PRO A 8 -2.77 -26.63 -33.84
C PRO A 8 -4.27 -26.39 -33.64
N ALA A 9 -5.13 -27.36 -33.98
CA ALA A 9 -6.59 -27.22 -33.86
C ALA A 9 -7.06 -27.12 -32.40
N ARG A 10 -6.49 -27.94 -31.49
CA ARG A 10 -6.79 -27.86 -30.05
C ARG A 10 -6.29 -26.56 -29.43
N ALA A 11 -5.18 -26.00 -29.92
CA ALA A 11 -4.62 -24.75 -29.42
C ALA A 11 -5.49 -23.52 -29.73
N ILE A 12 -6.08 -23.48 -30.93
CA ILE A 12 -7.03 -22.42 -31.34
C ILE A 12 -8.34 -22.55 -30.55
N GLN A 13 -8.85 -23.77 -30.36
CA GLN A 13 -10.06 -24.01 -29.58
C GLN A 13 -9.89 -23.53 -28.12
N ASN A 14 -8.75 -23.84 -27.49
CA ASN A 14 -8.46 -23.37 -26.14
C ASN A 14 -8.30 -21.85 -26.07
N ALA A 15 -7.66 -21.23 -27.07
CA ALA A 15 -7.54 -19.78 -27.14
C ALA A 15 -8.90 -19.07 -27.25
N LEU A 16 -9.84 -19.68 -28.00
CA LEU A 16 -11.20 -19.17 -28.12
C LEU A 16 -11.93 -19.25 -26.78
N ILE A 17 -11.87 -20.41 -26.11
CA ILE A 17 -12.49 -20.62 -24.79
C ILE A 17 -11.93 -19.62 -23.77
N ASP A 18 -10.62 -19.46 -23.71
CA ASP A 18 -9.95 -18.51 -22.80
C ASP A 18 -10.35 -17.06 -23.08
N SER A 19 -10.53 -16.68 -24.36
CA SER A 19 -10.97 -15.34 -24.74
C SER A 19 -12.41 -15.07 -24.30
N VAL A 20 -13.30 -16.07 -24.41
CA VAL A 20 -14.70 -15.98 -23.98
C VAL A 20 -14.79 -15.89 -22.46
N LEU A 21 -14.03 -16.72 -21.73
CA LEU A 21 -13.95 -16.64 -20.27
C LEU A 21 -13.44 -15.28 -19.80
N ALA A 22 -12.38 -14.76 -20.43
CA ALA A 22 -11.87 -13.43 -20.13
C ALA A 22 -12.90 -12.32 -20.43
N GLY A 23 -13.66 -12.45 -21.52
CA GLY A 23 -14.77 -11.54 -21.85
C GLY A 23 -15.89 -11.60 -20.82
N LEU A 24 -16.24 -12.79 -20.32
CA LEU A 24 -17.26 -12.97 -19.30
C LEU A 24 -16.82 -12.38 -17.96
N CYS A 25 -15.56 -12.58 -17.56
CA CYS A 25 -14.97 -11.90 -16.40
C CYS A 25 -14.99 -10.38 -16.57
N ALA A 26 -14.65 -9.87 -17.77
CA ALA A 26 -14.70 -8.44 -18.07
C ALA A 26 -16.12 -7.88 -17.97
N LEU A 27 -17.13 -8.62 -18.42
CA LEU A 27 -18.53 -8.22 -18.31
C LEU A 27 -18.97 -8.10 -16.83
N ILE A 28 -18.59 -9.07 -16.00
CA ILE A 28 -18.90 -9.06 -14.56
C ILE A 28 -18.28 -7.83 -13.87
N VAL A 29 -17.04 -7.48 -14.23
CA VAL A 29 -16.31 -6.37 -13.60
C VAL A 29 -16.74 -5.01 -14.16
N PHE A 30 -16.74 -4.84 -15.48
CA PHE A 30 -17.02 -3.55 -16.13
C PHE A 30 -18.51 -3.24 -16.29
N GLY A 31 -19.38 -4.25 -16.25
CA GLY A 31 -20.83 -4.09 -16.31
C GLY A 31 -21.36 -3.07 -15.30
N PRO A 32 -21.15 -3.26 -13.99
CA PRO A 32 -21.62 -2.32 -12.97
C PRO A 32 -20.84 -1.00 -12.96
N ILE A 33 -19.54 -1.02 -13.27
CA ILE A 33 -18.67 0.16 -13.16
C ILE A 33 -18.92 1.16 -14.30
N VAL A 34 -19.07 0.67 -15.54
CA VAL A 34 -19.14 1.52 -16.75
C VAL A 34 -20.53 1.50 -17.37
N GLY A 35 -21.30 0.42 -17.16
CA GLY A 35 -22.62 0.26 -17.73
C GLY A 35 -23.71 1.09 -17.06
N VAL A 36 -23.53 1.46 -15.79
CA VAL A 36 -24.49 2.27 -15.04
C VAL A 36 -23.97 3.69 -14.94
N VAL A 37 -24.50 4.58 -15.79
CA VAL A 37 -24.19 6.02 -15.71
C VAL A 37 -25.27 6.69 -14.87
N LEU A 38 -24.87 7.19 -13.71
CA LEU A 38 -25.72 7.96 -12.81
C LEU A 38 -25.89 9.38 -13.36
N LYS A 39 -27.14 9.82 -13.57
CA LYS A 39 -27.50 11.21 -13.87
C LYS A 39 -28.45 11.71 -12.79
N GLY A 40 -27.90 12.35 -11.76
CA GLY A 40 -28.68 12.80 -10.61
C GLY A 40 -29.30 11.61 -9.87
N TYR A 41 -30.63 11.56 -9.77
CA TYR A 41 -31.39 10.47 -9.14
C TYR A 41 -31.81 9.34 -10.11
N GLY A 42 -31.49 9.45 -11.41
CA GLY A 42 -31.79 8.44 -12.42
C GLY A 42 -30.57 7.62 -12.83
N PHE A 43 -30.80 6.37 -13.22
CA PHE A 43 -29.78 5.51 -13.83
C PHE A 43 -30.04 5.41 -15.34
N THR A 44 -29.01 5.68 -16.14
CA THR A 44 -29.02 5.39 -17.58
C THR A 44 -28.08 4.21 -17.84
N LEU A 45 -28.60 3.13 -18.40
CA LEU A 45 -27.75 2.04 -18.87
C LEU A 45 -27.09 2.45 -20.19
N ALA A 46 -25.76 2.37 -20.23
CA ALA A 46 -24.95 2.60 -21.43
C ALA A 46 -24.33 1.27 -21.91
N PRO A 47 -25.15 0.30 -22.39
CA PRO A 47 -24.69 -1.05 -22.72
C PRO A 47 -23.62 -1.07 -23.82
N ALA A 48 -23.64 -0.07 -24.72
CA ALA A 48 -22.66 0.06 -25.80
C ALA A 48 -21.23 0.24 -25.28
N ARG A 49 -21.02 0.99 -24.18
CA ARG A 49 -19.67 1.20 -23.62
C ARG A 49 -19.12 -0.09 -23.02
N VAL A 50 -19.96 -0.85 -22.33
CA VAL A 50 -19.60 -2.15 -21.76
C VAL A 50 -19.30 -3.15 -22.87
N ALA A 51 -20.13 -3.21 -23.91
CA ALA A 51 -19.92 -4.11 -25.04
C ALA A 51 -18.59 -3.84 -25.75
N ILE A 52 -18.22 -2.57 -25.97
CA ILE A 52 -16.93 -2.20 -26.56
C ILE A 52 -15.77 -2.65 -25.66
N LEU A 53 -15.85 -2.40 -24.35
CA LEU A 53 -14.79 -2.81 -23.42
C LEU A 53 -14.62 -4.33 -23.36
N VAL A 54 -15.72 -5.08 -23.31
CA VAL A 54 -15.69 -6.55 -23.34
C VAL A 54 -15.11 -7.05 -24.65
N ALA A 55 -15.52 -6.49 -25.79
CA ALA A 55 -14.98 -6.84 -27.10
C ALA A 55 -13.48 -6.55 -27.21
N VAL A 56 -13.01 -5.43 -26.68
CA VAL A 56 -11.57 -5.08 -26.63
C VAL A 56 -10.79 -6.08 -25.77
N VAL A 57 -11.33 -6.48 -24.61
CA VAL A 57 -10.69 -7.50 -23.75
C VAL A 57 -10.66 -8.86 -24.43
N MET A 58 -11.75 -9.30 -25.04
CA MET A 58 -11.81 -10.57 -25.78
C MET A 58 -10.82 -10.58 -26.96
N ALA A 59 -10.81 -9.53 -27.77
CA ALA A 59 -9.90 -9.39 -28.89
C ALA A 59 -8.43 -9.34 -28.42
N GLY A 60 -8.15 -8.57 -27.36
CA GLY A 60 -6.82 -8.48 -26.77
C GLY A 60 -6.34 -9.82 -26.21
N ARG A 61 -7.20 -10.57 -25.51
CA ARG A 61 -6.86 -11.89 -24.96
C ARG A 61 -6.66 -12.93 -26.07
N LEU A 62 -7.50 -12.91 -27.10
CA LEU A 62 -7.36 -13.78 -28.27
C LEU A 62 -6.05 -13.48 -29.01
N ALA A 63 -5.76 -12.20 -29.28
CA ALA A 63 -4.52 -11.78 -29.92
C ALA A 63 -3.28 -12.16 -29.11
N LEU A 64 -3.31 -11.94 -27.80
CA LEU A 64 -2.22 -12.33 -26.90
C LEU A 64 -2.03 -13.85 -26.89
N SER A 65 -3.11 -14.63 -26.83
CA SER A 65 -3.05 -16.09 -26.85
C SER A 65 -2.43 -16.62 -28.16
N LEU A 66 -2.86 -16.06 -29.31
CA LEU A 66 -2.29 -16.39 -30.61
C LEU A 66 -0.81 -15.98 -30.73
N LEU A 67 -0.44 -14.81 -30.21
CA LEU A 67 0.95 -14.32 -30.18
C LEU A 67 1.85 -15.22 -29.33
N LEU A 68 1.38 -15.65 -28.15
CA LEU A 68 2.13 -16.53 -27.25
C LEU A 68 2.25 -17.96 -27.80
N GLN A 69 1.26 -18.44 -28.57
CA GLN A 69 1.32 -19.72 -29.27
C GLN A 69 2.26 -19.71 -30.49
N SER A 70 2.56 -18.53 -31.05
CA SER A 70 3.50 -18.39 -32.17
C SER A 70 4.93 -18.80 -31.77
N HIS A 71 5.76 -19.19 -32.75
CA HIS A 71 7.17 -19.54 -32.51
C HIS A 71 7.95 -18.43 -31.77
N ARG A 72 7.64 -17.16 -32.04
CA ARG A 72 8.25 -16.01 -31.35
C ARG A 72 7.75 -15.87 -29.91
N GLY A 73 6.49 -16.20 -29.64
CA GLY A 73 5.90 -16.21 -28.31
C GLY A 73 6.48 -17.30 -27.41
N LYS A 74 6.61 -18.53 -27.93
CA LYS A 74 7.26 -19.63 -27.20
C LYS A 74 8.75 -19.36 -26.95
N ALA A 75 9.47 -18.79 -27.91
CA ALA A 75 10.85 -18.35 -27.70
C ALA A 75 10.97 -17.22 -26.65
N PHE A 76 9.96 -16.34 -26.57
CA PHE A 76 9.89 -15.30 -25.56
C PHE A 76 9.60 -15.88 -24.16
N ILE A 77 8.64 -16.81 -24.04
CA ILE A 77 8.32 -17.48 -22.77
C ILE A 77 9.50 -18.33 -22.28
N ALA A 78 10.15 -19.09 -23.16
CA ALA A 78 11.32 -19.90 -22.83
C ALA A 78 12.49 -19.06 -22.27
N ARG A 79 12.59 -17.77 -22.65
CA ARG A 79 13.58 -16.83 -22.10
C ARG A 79 13.29 -16.45 -20.65
N PHE A 80 12.04 -16.55 -20.20
CA PHE A 80 11.64 -16.33 -18.82
C PHE A 80 11.58 -17.64 -18.01
N GLU A 81 11.18 -18.77 -18.62
CA GLU A 81 11.17 -20.10 -17.97
C GLU A 81 12.58 -20.63 -17.67
N GLY A 82 13.61 -20.19 -18.41
CA GLY A 82 14.99 -20.66 -18.23
C GLY A 82 15.77 -20.07 -17.05
N ALA A 83 15.13 -19.41 -16.06
CA ALA A 83 15.88 -18.65 -15.05
C ALA A 83 15.45 -18.78 -13.58
N ASP A 84 14.38 -19.52 -13.23
CA ASP A 84 13.85 -19.47 -11.85
C ASP A 84 13.69 -20.82 -11.11
N ASP A 85 14.05 -21.96 -11.72
CA ASP A 85 13.82 -23.29 -11.10
C ASP A 85 15.06 -23.97 -10.49
N GLY A 86 15.95 -23.19 -9.85
CA GLY A 86 17.14 -23.73 -9.19
C GLY A 86 17.70 -22.85 -8.08
N VAL A 87 18.33 -23.46 -7.08
CA VAL A 87 19.12 -22.74 -6.07
C VAL A 87 20.40 -22.23 -6.73
N TYR A 88 20.35 -21.05 -7.32
CA TYR A 88 21.51 -20.42 -7.93
C TYR A 88 22.45 -19.87 -6.85
N VAL A 89 23.60 -20.52 -6.64
CA VAL A 89 24.71 -19.91 -5.94
C VAL A 89 25.25 -18.78 -6.83
N ARG A 90 24.84 -17.55 -6.53
CA ARG A 90 25.29 -16.37 -7.29
C ARG A 90 26.82 -16.27 -7.17
N PRO A 91 27.56 -16.09 -8.27
CA PRO A 91 29.01 -15.95 -8.22
C PRO A 91 29.39 -14.74 -7.33
N PRO A 92 30.49 -14.84 -6.56
CA PRO A 92 30.95 -13.77 -5.68
C PRO A 92 31.31 -12.54 -6.51
N GLY A 93 30.43 -11.53 -6.52
CA GLY A 93 30.57 -10.32 -7.34
C GLY A 93 29.33 -9.91 -8.16
N TYR A 94 28.28 -10.73 -8.21
CA TYR A 94 27.07 -10.43 -8.98
C TYR A 94 26.35 -9.16 -8.48
N ARG A 95 26.49 -8.05 -9.21
CA ARG A 95 25.74 -6.81 -8.96
C ARG A 95 24.35 -6.94 -9.59
N SER A 96 23.33 -7.16 -8.76
CA SER A 96 21.94 -7.26 -9.22
C SER A 96 21.54 -6.06 -10.09
N ARG A 97 20.83 -6.31 -11.20
CA ARG A 97 20.24 -5.27 -12.07
C ARG A 97 19.35 -4.29 -11.30
N LEU A 98 18.81 -4.71 -10.15
CA LEU A 98 18.08 -3.82 -9.23
C LEU A 98 18.89 -2.59 -8.80
N ARG A 99 20.23 -2.67 -8.76
CA ARG A 99 21.09 -1.53 -8.40
C ARG A 99 20.99 -0.36 -9.39
N TRP A 100 20.60 -0.62 -10.63
CA TRP A 100 20.38 0.41 -11.66
C TRP A 100 18.89 0.75 -11.84
N ILE A 101 18.00 -0.22 -11.66
CA ILE A 101 16.55 -0.02 -11.79
C ILE A 101 16.00 0.87 -10.66
N ILE A 102 16.46 0.68 -9.42
CA ILE A 102 16.01 1.48 -8.27
C ILE A 102 16.34 2.97 -8.46
N PRO A 103 17.60 3.39 -8.72
CA PRO A 103 17.90 4.82 -8.90
C PRO A 103 17.22 5.42 -10.13
N LEU A 104 17.02 4.64 -11.20
CA LEU A 104 16.25 5.09 -12.37
C LEU A 104 14.80 5.40 -12.00
N LEU A 105 14.13 4.51 -11.27
CA LEU A 105 12.76 4.73 -10.77
C LEU A 105 12.67 5.96 -9.85
N VAL A 106 13.66 6.15 -8.98
CA VAL A 106 13.74 7.32 -8.11
C VAL A 106 13.93 8.60 -8.91
N GLY A 107 14.81 8.58 -9.91
CA GLY A 107 15.01 9.71 -10.82
C GLY A 107 13.72 10.09 -11.56
N LEU A 108 13.01 9.09 -12.09
CA LEU A 108 11.72 9.29 -12.75
C LEU A 108 10.68 9.90 -11.80
N ALA A 109 10.60 9.41 -10.56
CA ALA A 109 9.69 9.94 -9.54
C ALA A 109 10.01 11.41 -9.19
N ILE A 110 11.29 11.78 -9.12
CA ILE A 110 11.70 13.17 -8.86
C ILE A 110 11.35 14.10 -10.03
N VAL A 111 11.48 13.62 -11.26
CA VAL A 111 11.20 14.41 -12.48
C VAL A 111 9.69 14.56 -12.73
N PHE A 112 8.89 13.55 -12.39
CA PHE A 112 7.44 13.52 -12.59
C PHE A 112 6.67 14.79 -12.16
N PRO A 113 6.84 15.36 -10.95
CA PRO A 113 6.09 16.54 -10.51
C PRO A 113 6.37 17.81 -11.34
N PHE A 114 7.50 17.87 -12.05
CA PHE A 114 7.83 19.02 -12.90
C PHE A 114 7.14 18.97 -14.27
N LEU A 115 6.74 17.79 -14.73
CA LEU A 115 6.03 17.61 -16.00
C LEU A 115 4.50 17.48 -15.81
N ALA A 116 4.05 17.14 -14.60
CA ALA A 116 2.66 16.81 -14.33
C ALA A 116 1.77 18.03 -14.05
N THR A 117 0.59 18.04 -14.66
CA THR A 117 -0.50 18.99 -14.32
C THR A 117 -1.01 18.75 -12.89
N LYS A 118 -1.62 19.76 -12.25
CA LYS A 118 -2.23 19.66 -10.90
C LYS A 118 -3.12 18.43 -10.70
N TYR A 119 -3.92 18.07 -11.70
CA TYR A 119 -4.79 16.89 -11.67
C TYR A 119 -3.96 15.59 -11.55
N LEU A 120 -3.00 15.39 -12.44
CA LEU A 120 -2.11 14.22 -12.43
C LEU A 120 -1.33 14.14 -11.13
N LEU A 121 -0.87 15.27 -10.60
CA LEU A 121 -0.15 15.31 -9.32
C LEU A 121 -1.04 14.92 -8.15
N THR A 122 -2.32 15.34 -8.14
CA THR A 122 -3.29 14.92 -7.11
C THR A 122 -3.57 13.42 -7.18
N VAL A 123 -3.75 12.88 -8.39
CA VAL A 123 -3.92 11.43 -8.60
C VAL A 123 -2.68 10.65 -8.14
N ALA A 124 -1.48 11.17 -8.44
CA ALA A 124 -0.23 10.54 -8.02
C ALA A 124 -0.03 10.57 -6.50
N ILE A 125 -0.39 11.67 -5.83
CA ILE A 125 -0.39 11.76 -4.36
C ILE A 125 -1.34 10.72 -3.76
N LEU A 126 -2.57 10.61 -4.26
CA LEU A 126 -3.52 9.59 -3.81
C LEU A 126 -2.95 8.18 -4.01
N GLY A 127 -2.34 7.92 -5.17
CA GLY A 127 -1.67 6.65 -5.45
C GLY A 127 -0.56 6.34 -4.46
N LEU A 128 0.29 7.33 -4.13
CA LEU A 128 1.37 7.16 -3.14
C LEU A 128 0.84 6.92 -1.72
N ILE A 129 -0.29 7.54 -1.33
CA ILE A 129 -0.94 7.24 -0.05
C ILE A 129 -1.39 5.77 -0.03
N TYR A 130 -2.02 5.27 -1.10
CA TYR A 130 -2.39 3.85 -1.19
C TYR A 130 -1.19 2.91 -1.23
N VAL A 131 -0.07 3.31 -1.84
CA VAL A 131 1.19 2.56 -1.76
C VAL A 131 1.69 2.48 -0.32
N LEU A 132 1.65 3.59 0.42
CA LEU A 132 2.06 3.62 1.83
C LEU A 132 1.16 2.70 2.68
N LEU A 133 -0.16 2.74 2.46
CA LEU A 133 -1.13 1.85 3.10
C LEU A 133 -0.83 0.38 2.78
N GLY A 134 -0.57 0.07 1.51
CA GLY A 134 -0.21 -1.29 1.08
C GLY A 134 1.14 -1.75 1.66
N LEU A 135 2.12 -0.85 1.81
CA LEU A 135 3.40 -1.17 2.46
C LEU A 135 3.21 -1.47 3.95
N GLY A 136 2.37 -0.71 4.65
CA GLY A 136 2.01 -0.98 6.05
C GLY A 136 1.33 -2.34 6.21
N LEU A 137 0.34 -2.63 5.38
CA LEU A 137 -0.34 -3.93 5.37
C LEU A 137 0.63 -5.09 5.05
N ASN A 138 1.55 -4.88 4.12
CA ASN A 138 2.56 -5.87 3.77
C ASN A 138 3.54 -6.19 4.92
N ILE A 139 3.74 -5.27 5.88
CA ILE A 139 4.56 -5.58 7.06
C ILE A 139 3.84 -6.60 7.94
N VAL A 140 2.54 -6.44 8.19
CA VAL A 140 1.76 -7.32 9.06
C VAL A 140 1.46 -8.66 8.37
N VAL A 141 0.82 -8.60 7.20
CA VAL A 141 0.40 -9.80 6.46
C VAL A 141 1.58 -10.48 5.80
N GLY A 142 2.47 -9.71 5.17
CA GLY A 142 3.56 -10.24 4.36
C GLY A 142 4.74 -10.79 5.18
N LEU A 143 5.10 -10.16 6.31
CA LEU A 143 6.22 -10.65 7.12
C LEU A 143 5.77 -11.57 8.26
N ALA A 144 4.72 -11.21 9.00
CA ALA A 144 4.27 -11.99 10.15
C ALA A 144 3.22 -13.06 9.82
N GLY A 145 2.63 -13.05 8.60
CA GLY A 145 1.64 -14.04 8.19
C GLY A 145 0.28 -13.91 8.87
N LEU A 146 0.02 -12.77 9.52
CA LEU A 146 -1.20 -12.50 10.27
C LEU A 146 -2.23 -11.84 9.34
N LEU A 147 -3.43 -12.41 9.23
CA LEU A 147 -4.49 -11.82 8.42
C LEU A 147 -5.10 -10.61 9.14
N ASP A 148 -4.78 -9.41 8.67
CA ASP A 148 -5.32 -8.14 9.20
C ASP A 148 -6.22 -7.46 8.18
N LEU A 149 -7.54 -7.61 8.36
CA LEU A 149 -8.56 -6.92 7.54
C LEU A 149 -8.96 -5.57 8.14
N GLY A 150 -8.53 -5.28 9.37
CA GLY A 150 -8.85 -4.08 10.14
C GLY A 150 -7.88 -2.94 9.97
N TYR A 151 -6.82 -3.09 9.16
CA TYR A 151 -5.71 -2.15 9.11
C TYR A 151 -6.12 -0.70 8.81
N VAL A 152 -7.23 -0.51 8.08
CA VAL A 152 -7.80 0.82 7.75
C VAL A 152 -8.19 1.60 9.00
N ALA A 153 -8.54 0.93 10.10
CA ALA A 153 -8.81 1.61 11.37
C ALA A 153 -7.55 2.24 11.98
N PHE A 154 -6.38 1.62 11.87
CA PHE A 154 -5.13 2.24 12.33
C PHE A 154 -4.80 3.50 11.54
N TYR A 155 -5.02 3.44 10.22
CA TYR A 155 -4.92 4.62 9.36
C TYR A 155 -5.90 5.72 9.78
N ALA A 156 -7.16 5.37 10.04
CA ALA A 156 -8.18 6.33 10.46
C ALA A 156 -7.84 6.97 11.82
N ILE A 157 -7.40 6.19 12.80
CA ILE A 157 -6.98 6.69 14.12
C ILE A 157 -5.79 7.65 13.99
N GLY A 158 -4.80 7.33 13.15
CA GLY A 158 -3.67 8.22 12.88
C GLY A 158 -4.08 9.53 12.20
N ALA A 159 -4.95 9.45 11.19
CA ALA A 159 -5.43 10.63 10.44
C ALA A 159 -6.29 11.55 11.31
N TYR A 160 -7.25 10.98 12.07
CA TYR A 160 -8.08 11.75 13.01
C TYR A 160 -7.27 12.24 14.21
N GLY A 161 -6.28 11.49 14.69
CA GLY A 161 -5.35 11.94 15.73
C GLY A 161 -4.59 13.20 15.33
N LEU A 162 -4.10 13.25 14.07
CA LEU A 162 -3.47 14.45 13.51
C LEU A 162 -4.46 15.61 13.38
N ALA A 163 -5.66 15.36 12.85
CA ALA A 163 -6.66 16.41 12.60
C ALA A 163 -7.20 17.03 13.91
N LEU A 164 -7.62 16.18 14.85
CA LEU A 164 -8.14 16.61 16.16
C LEU A 164 -7.03 17.18 17.03
N GLY A 165 -5.83 16.61 16.99
CA GLY A 165 -4.70 17.13 17.72
C GLY A 165 -4.34 18.55 17.27
N TYR A 166 -4.41 18.84 15.97
CA TYR A 166 -4.24 20.21 15.48
C TYR A 166 -5.34 21.15 16.00
N GLN A 167 -6.60 20.73 15.96
CA GLN A 167 -7.74 21.56 16.39
C GLN A 167 -7.74 21.87 17.89
N TYR A 168 -7.43 20.89 18.74
CA TYR A 168 -7.56 21.01 20.19
C TYR A 168 -6.23 21.32 20.90
N LEU A 169 -5.10 20.78 20.42
CA LEU A 169 -3.79 20.97 21.06
C LEU A 169 -2.97 22.10 20.42
N GLY A 170 -3.37 22.60 19.25
CA GLY A 170 -2.67 23.69 18.54
C GLY A 170 -1.24 23.33 18.13
N LEU A 171 -0.87 22.05 18.19
CA LEU A 171 0.48 21.60 17.86
C LEU A 171 0.66 21.57 16.33
N GLY A 172 1.81 22.05 15.86
CA GLY A 172 2.11 22.14 14.43
C GLY A 172 2.15 20.78 13.71
N PHE A 173 2.05 20.81 12.38
CA PHE A 173 2.00 19.63 11.50
C PHE A 173 3.12 18.60 11.79
N TRP A 174 4.34 19.07 12.02
CA TRP A 174 5.50 18.21 12.28
C TRP A 174 5.49 17.52 13.64
N ALA A 175 4.91 18.14 14.67
CA ALA A 175 4.79 17.52 16.00
C ALA A 175 3.65 16.49 16.02
N MET A 176 2.60 16.77 15.25
CA MET A 176 1.45 15.87 15.12
C MET A 176 1.74 14.60 14.30
N LEU A 177 2.66 14.65 13.34
CA LEU A 177 2.99 13.48 12.52
C LEU A 177 3.55 12.31 13.35
N PRO A 178 4.56 12.48 14.22
CA PRO A 178 4.98 11.44 15.16
C PRO A 178 3.90 11.08 16.19
N LEU A 179 3.14 12.06 16.68
CA LEU A 179 2.11 11.81 17.68
C LEU A 179 0.99 10.93 17.13
N GLY A 180 0.54 11.19 15.90
CA GLY A 180 -0.46 10.36 15.21
C GLY A 180 0.04 8.93 14.99
N ALA A 181 1.32 8.77 14.65
CA ALA A 181 1.95 7.44 14.57
C ALA A 181 1.96 6.74 15.94
N VAL A 182 2.26 7.46 17.03
CA VAL A 182 2.21 6.90 18.39
C VAL A 182 0.77 6.52 18.79
N MET A 183 -0.23 7.33 18.43
CA MET A 183 -1.64 7.01 18.70
C MET A 183 -2.07 5.74 17.94
N ALA A 184 -1.68 5.62 16.68
CA ALA A 184 -1.91 4.40 15.90
C ALA A 184 -1.13 3.19 16.48
N ALA A 185 0.07 3.39 17.03
CA ALA A 185 0.80 2.37 17.82
C ALA A 185 -0.03 1.82 18.96
N LEU A 186 -0.57 2.74 19.75
CA LEU A 186 -1.24 2.43 20.99
C LEU A 186 -2.56 1.73 20.69
N ALA A 187 -3.28 2.16 19.65
CA ALA A 187 -4.44 1.45 19.14
C ALA A 187 -4.08 0.04 18.65
N GLY A 188 -2.97 -0.11 17.91
CA GLY A 188 -2.45 -1.41 17.46
C GLY A 188 -2.04 -2.33 18.60
N ALA A 189 -1.42 -1.79 19.65
CA ALA A 189 -1.04 -2.55 20.85
C ALA A 189 -2.27 -2.96 21.66
N LEU A 190 -3.23 -2.05 21.81
CA LEU A 190 -4.50 -2.28 22.51
C LEU A 190 -5.31 -3.39 21.83
N LEU A 191 -5.38 -3.38 20.50
CA LEU A 191 -6.02 -4.44 19.73
C LEU A 191 -5.19 -5.72 19.72
N GLY A 192 -3.87 -5.60 19.64
CA GLY A 192 -2.96 -6.73 19.65
C GLY A 192 -3.19 -7.60 20.88
N PHE A 193 -3.33 -7.01 22.07
CA PHE A 193 -3.46 -7.77 23.32
C PHE A 193 -4.56 -8.86 23.34
N PRO A 194 -5.85 -8.57 23.04
CA PRO A 194 -6.88 -9.61 22.95
C PRO A 194 -6.67 -10.54 21.75
N VAL A 195 -6.13 -10.00 20.66
CA VAL A 195 -5.92 -10.71 19.40
C VAL A 195 -4.86 -11.81 19.50
N LEU A 196 -3.89 -11.66 20.40
CA LEU A 196 -2.82 -12.63 20.65
C LEU A 196 -3.32 -14.01 21.09
N ARG A 197 -4.58 -14.13 21.52
CA ARG A 197 -5.21 -15.40 21.93
C ARG A 197 -5.91 -16.13 20.79
N MET A 198 -5.98 -15.54 19.59
CA MET A 198 -6.71 -16.08 18.45
C MET A 198 -5.76 -16.54 17.34
N HIS A 199 -6.15 -17.59 16.62
CA HIS A 199 -5.39 -18.14 15.51
C HIS A 199 -6.20 -18.05 14.20
N GLY A 200 -5.48 -17.90 13.08
CA GLY A 200 -6.01 -18.04 11.73
C GLY A 200 -7.20 -17.14 11.42
N ASP A 201 -8.36 -17.74 11.17
CA ASP A 201 -9.55 -17.04 10.69
C ASP A 201 -10.23 -16.17 11.76
N TYR A 202 -10.11 -16.55 13.04
CA TYR A 202 -10.66 -15.78 14.16
C TYR A 202 -9.97 -14.41 14.29
N LEU A 203 -8.67 -14.36 13.99
CA LEU A 203 -7.90 -13.13 13.94
C LEU A 203 -8.46 -12.16 12.89
N ALA A 204 -8.81 -12.68 11.71
CA ALA A 204 -9.33 -11.89 10.61
C ALA A 204 -10.72 -11.31 10.92
N ILE A 205 -11.59 -12.12 11.54
CA ILE A 205 -12.95 -11.69 11.93
C ILE A 205 -12.87 -10.54 12.93
N VAL A 206 -12.00 -10.62 13.93
CA VAL A 206 -11.89 -9.58 14.95
C VAL A 206 -11.24 -8.30 14.41
N THR A 207 -10.24 -8.41 13.54
CA THR A 207 -9.66 -7.23 12.89
C THR A 207 -10.69 -6.51 12.01
N LEU A 208 -11.48 -7.25 11.23
CA LEU A 208 -12.60 -6.68 10.46
C LEU A 208 -13.61 -5.98 11.38
N GLY A 209 -14.02 -6.65 12.46
CA GLY A 209 -14.94 -6.09 13.45
C GLY A 209 -14.43 -4.79 14.06
N PHE A 210 -13.15 -4.74 14.45
CA PHE A 210 -12.52 -3.49 14.92
C PHE A 210 -12.50 -2.40 13.86
N GLY A 211 -12.16 -2.75 12.61
CA GLY A 211 -12.22 -1.87 11.45
C GLY A 211 -13.57 -1.16 11.35
N GLU A 212 -14.62 -1.96 11.44
CA GLU A 212 -16.00 -1.49 11.34
C GLU A 212 -16.46 -0.69 12.56
N ILE A 213 -16.08 -1.10 13.77
CA ILE A 213 -16.36 -0.34 15.00
C ILE A 213 -15.77 1.07 14.90
N ILE A 214 -14.49 1.19 14.51
CA ILE A 214 -13.85 2.50 14.35
C ILE A 214 -14.54 3.33 13.27
N ARG A 215 -14.91 2.72 12.14
CA ARG A 215 -15.67 3.38 11.07
C ARG A 215 -17.01 3.92 11.58
N LEU A 216 -17.75 3.14 12.37
CA LEU A 216 -19.03 3.54 12.94
C LEU A 216 -18.87 4.66 13.96
N VAL A 217 -17.90 4.55 14.87
CA VAL A 217 -17.60 5.57 15.88
C VAL A 217 -17.24 6.89 15.22
N LEU A 218 -16.36 6.89 14.21
CA LEU A 218 -15.95 8.11 13.51
C LEU A 218 -17.10 8.79 12.76
N ASN A 219 -18.04 8.01 12.21
CA ASN A 219 -19.19 8.57 11.49
C ASN A 219 -20.34 9.01 12.39
N ASN A 220 -20.59 8.30 13.50
CA ASN A 220 -21.71 8.59 14.40
C ASN A 220 -21.37 9.67 15.45
N TRP A 221 -20.11 9.79 15.85
CA TRP A 221 -19.70 10.71 16.91
C TRP A 221 -19.49 12.14 16.42
N VAL A 222 -20.55 12.74 15.88
CA VAL A 222 -20.52 14.05 15.20
C VAL A 222 -19.94 15.16 16.08
N SER A 223 -20.21 15.15 17.38
CA SER A 223 -19.73 16.19 18.32
C SER A 223 -18.21 16.22 18.48
N PHE A 224 -17.51 15.11 18.24
CA PHE A 224 -16.06 15.02 18.40
C PHE A 224 -15.33 14.94 17.07
N THR A 225 -15.82 14.16 16.11
CA THR A 225 -15.13 13.88 14.83
C THR A 225 -15.67 14.67 13.64
N GLY A 226 -16.74 15.46 13.82
CA GLY A 226 -17.45 16.08 12.71
C GLY A 226 -18.27 15.10 11.86
N GLY A 227 -18.32 13.81 12.24
CA GLY A 227 -19.09 12.78 11.55
C GLY A 227 -18.67 12.60 10.08
N PRO A 228 -19.62 12.43 9.14
CA PRO A 228 -19.32 12.23 7.72
C PRO A 228 -18.64 13.42 7.03
N ASN A 229 -18.76 14.63 7.62
CA ASN A 229 -18.15 15.84 7.07
C ASN A 229 -16.64 15.92 7.36
N GLY A 230 -16.15 15.11 8.31
CA GLY A 230 -14.75 15.08 8.72
C GLY A 230 -14.28 16.36 9.44
N VAL A 231 -12.99 16.40 9.75
CA VAL A 231 -12.32 17.51 10.45
C VAL A 231 -11.32 18.18 9.50
N PRO A 232 -11.25 19.53 9.44
CA PRO A 232 -10.26 20.20 8.62
C PRO A 232 -8.83 19.88 9.07
N VAL A 233 -8.00 19.42 8.13
CA VAL A 233 -6.59 19.07 8.39
C VAL A 233 -5.71 20.30 8.18
N PRO A 234 -4.70 20.55 9.04
CA PRO A 234 -3.75 21.63 8.85
C PRO A 234 -3.05 21.54 7.50
N SER A 235 -2.80 22.69 6.87
CA SER A 235 -1.92 22.72 5.71
C SER A 235 -0.49 22.41 6.16
N PRO A 236 0.26 21.58 5.40
CA PRO A 236 1.66 21.32 5.73
C PRO A 236 2.42 22.65 5.69
N THR A 237 3.20 22.93 6.74
CA THR A 237 4.13 24.07 6.80
C THR A 237 5.56 23.55 6.73
N LEU A 238 6.50 24.33 6.21
CA LEU A 238 7.93 23.97 6.22
C LEU A 238 8.65 24.89 7.21
N PHE A 239 9.07 24.37 8.37
CA PHE A 239 9.75 25.16 9.42
C PHE A 239 9.02 26.46 9.82
N GLY A 240 7.67 26.43 9.89
CA GLY A 240 6.85 27.61 10.20
C GLY A 240 6.51 28.49 8.99
N LEU A 241 7.04 28.19 7.81
CA LEU A 241 6.67 28.87 6.57
C LEU A 241 5.41 28.21 5.97
N GLU A 242 4.37 29.03 5.75
CA GLU A 242 3.12 28.57 5.16
C GLU A 242 3.18 28.58 3.62
N PHE A 243 2.58 27.56 2.99
CA PHE A 243 2.36 27.50 1.54
C PHE A 243 1.08 28.25 1.10
N THR A 244 0.66 29.25 1.87
CA THR A 244 -0.54 30.07 1.62
C THR A 244 -0.13 31.41 1.00
N ARG A 245 -1.01 32.04 0.20
CA ARG A 245 -0.77 33.40 -0.35
C ARG A 245 -0.51 34.45 0.74
N ARG A 246 -1.18 34.32 1.89
CA ARG A 246 -0.99 35.12 3.10
C ARG A 246 -0.96 34.15 4.27
N ALA A 247 0.03 34.28 5.16
CA ALA A 247 0.10 33.45 6.35
C ALA A 247 -1.09 33.76 7.27
N LYS A 248 -1.73 32.72 7.81
CA LYS A 248 -2.82 32.90 8.78
C LYS A 248 -2.28 33.17 10.19
N ASP A 249 -1.08 32.69 10.52
CA ASP A 249 -0.52 32.75 11.87
C ASP A 249 0.74 33.63 12.00
N GLY A 250 0.83 34.72 11.23
CA GLY A 250 1.94 35.70 11.36
C GLY A 250 3.32 35.19 10.90
N GLY A 251 3.38 34.03 10.24
CA GLY A 251 4.60 33.51 9.62
C GLY A 251 4.92 34.20 8.28
N ILE A 252 6.17 34.08 7.82
CA ILE A 252 6.55 34.53 6.47
C ILE A 252 6.14 33.41 5.50
N PRO A 253 5.32 33.67 4.48
CA PRO A 253 5.00 32.64 3.50
C PRO A 253 6.23 32.31 2.64
N ILE A 254 6.33 31.06 2.17
CA ILE A 254 7.51 30.55 1.46
C ILE A 254 7.84 31.38 0.20
N HIS A 255 6.81 31.88 -0.48
CA HIS A 255 6.98 32.72 -1.67
C HIS A 255 7.69 34.04 -1.38
N GLU A 256 7.48 34.59 -0.17
CA GLU A 256 8.08 35.84 0.29
C GLU A 256 9.48 35.62 0.86
N PHE A 257 9.72 34.52 1.58
CA PHE A 257 11.05 34.15 2.10
C PHE A 257 12.05 33.80 0.99
N PHE A 258 11.62 33.09 -0.06
CA PHE A 258 12.49 32.69 -1.16
C PHE A 258 12.49 33.69 -2.33
N HIS A 259 11.71 34.78 -2.27
CA HIS A 259 11.52 35.74 -3.37
C HIS A 259 11.12 35.08 -4.70
N VAL A 260 10.31 34.03 -4.66
CA VAL A 260 9.84 33.28 -5.85
C VAL A 260 8.34 33.52 -6.02
N SER A 261 7.90 33.80 -7.26
CA SER A 261 6.48 34.01 -7.60
C SER A 261 5.59 32.88 -7.06
N TYR A 262 4.51 33.26 -6.35
CA TYR A 262 3.56 32.30 -5.77
C TYR A 262 2.90 31.44 -6.86
N ASN A 263 3.24 30.15 -6.89
CA ASN A 263 2.61 29.17 -7.76
C ASN A 263 1.84 28.14 -6.90
N PRO A 264 0.51 28.00 -7.08
CA PRO A 264 -0.31 27.02 -6.35
C PRO A 264 0.19 25.57 -6.47
N ASN A 265 0.91 25.23 -7.55
CA ASN A 265 1.45 23.90 -7.76
C ASN A 265 2.59 23.57 -6.77
N LEU A 266 3.29 24.56 -6.21
CA LEU A 266 4.42 24.32 -5.29
C LEU A 266 3.99 23.56 -4.03
N LYS A 267 2.78 23.85 -3.51
CA LYS A 267 2.22 23.09 -2.37
C LYS A 267 2.07 21.60 -2.68
N PHE A 268 1.56 21.28 -3.88
CA PHE A 268 1.36 19.90 -4.31
C PHE A 268 2.69 19.21 -4.61
N ILE A 269 3.64 19.92 -5.22
CA ILE A 269 4.99 19.40 -5.50
C ILE A 269 5.71 19.09 -4.19
N PHE A 270 5.62 19.98 -3.21
CA PHE A 270 6.19 19.76 -1.88
C PHE A 270 5.56 18.54 -1.19
N LEU A 271 4.21 18.44 -1.18
CA LEU A 271 3.53 17.31 -0.56
C LEU A 271 3.88 15.98 -1.27
N TYR A 272 3.95 15.99 -2.59
CA TYR A 272 4.41 14.83 -3.37
C TYR A 272 5.85 14.44 -3.01
N ALA A 273 6.77 15.40 -2.94
CA ALA A 273 8.18 15.16 -2.60
C ALA A 273 8.34 14.60 -1.17
N VAL A 274 7.63 15.16 -0.19
CA VAL A 274 7.61 14.65 1.19
C VAL A 274 7.06 13.23 1.21
N LEU A 275 5.97 12.96 0.49
CA LEU A 275 5.36 11.64 0.45
C LEU A 275 6.28 10.60 -0.23
N CYS A 276 6.94 10.96 -1.34
CA CYS A 276 7.97 10.12 -1.95
C CYS A 276 9.13 9.83 -0.99
N LEU A 277 9.58 10.83 -0.22
CA LEU A 277 10.61 10.66 0.80
C LEU A 277 10.15 9.69 1.89
N VAL A 278 8.92 9.82 2.37
CA VAL A 278 8.33 8.91 3.37
C VAL A 278 8.23 7.49 2.83
N VAL A 279 7.74 7.30 1.60
CA VAL A 279 7.69 5.97 0.96
C VAL A 279 9.10 5.38 0.83
N MET A 280 10.08 6.16 0.41
CA MET A 280 11.47 5.72 0.34
C MET A 280 12.00 5.31 1.71
N LEU A 281 11.73 6.11 2.74
CA LEU A 281 12.13 5.82 4.12
C LEU A 281 11.50 4.50 4.60
N VAL A 282 10.21 4.29 4.38
CA VAL A 282 9.51 3.05 4.74
C VAL A 282 10.09 1.86 3.99
N LEU A 283 10.40 1.99 2.70
CA LEU A 283 11.06 0.92 1.94
C LEU A 283 12.44 0.57 2.50
N LEU A 284 13.23 1.58 2.92
CA LEU A 284 14.52 1.36 3.57
C LEU A 284 14.36 0.70 4.94
N VAL A 285 13.38 1.14 5.74
CA VAL A 285 13.06 0.52 7.04
C VAL A 285 12.63 -0.92 6.84
N LYS A 286 11.71 -1.22 5.92
CA LYS A 286 11.30 -2.58 5.55
C LYS A 286 12.51 -3.43 5.14
N HIS A 287 13.36 -2.93 4.23
CA HIS A 287 14.53 -3.66 3.78
C HIS A 287 15.51 -3.96 4.91
N ARG A 288 15.64 -3.03 5.86
CA ARG A 288 16.47 -3.21 7.03
C ARG A 288 15.85 -4.19 8.03
N LEU A 289 14.53 -4.16 8.19
CA LEU A 289 13.77 -4.96 9.13
C LEU A 289 13.82 -6.45 8.78
N THR A 290 13.71 -6.81 7.50
CA THR A 290 13.83 -8.21 7.03
C THR A 290 15.23 -8.79 7.26
N ARG A 291 16.28 -7.96 7.25
CA ARG A 291 17.64 -8.41 7.57
C ARG A 291 17.91 -8.55 9.07
N MET A 292 17.05 -7.97 9.91
CA MET A 292 17.23 -7.95 11.37
C MET A 292 16.60 -9.18 12.04
N PRO A 293 17.04 -9.54 13.26
CA PRO A 293 16.53 -10.71 13.97
C PRO A 293 15.00 -10.71 14.15
N ILE A 294 14.40 -9.53 14.38
CA ILE A 294 12.95 -9.38 14.54
C ILE A 294 12.21 -9.77 13.25
N GLY A 295 12.70 -9.34 12.08
CA GLY A 295 12.06 -9.69 10.81
C GLY A 295 12.20 -11.18 10.49
N ARG A 296 13.36 -11.78 10.80
CA ARG A 296 13.56 -13.23 10.66
C ARG A 296 12.67 -14.03 11.61
N ALA A 297 12.43 -13.52 12.82
CA ALA A 297 11.52 -14.16 13.76
C ALA A 297 10.06 -14.12 13.28
N TRP A 298 9.64 -13.05 12.59
CA TRP A 298 8.32 -12.99 11.96
C TRP A 298 8.18 -13.98 10.80
N GLU A 299 9.21 -14.07 9.96
CA GLU A 299 9.24 -15.02 8.86
C GLU A 299 9.19 -16.47 9.38
N ALA A 300 9.96 -16.79 10.42
CA ALA A 300 9.91 -18.11 11.06
C ALA A 300 8.54 -18.41 11.69
N LEU A 301 7.90 -17.41 12.32
CA LEU A 301 6.56 -17.56 12.91
C LEU A 301 5.50 -17.82 11.84
N ARG A 302 5.63 -17.19 10.67
CA ARG A 302 4.73 -17.37 9.53
C ARG A 302 4.81 -18.78 8.94
N GLU A 303 5.99 -19.38 8.91
CA GLU A 303 6.19 -20.75 8.38
C GLU A 303 5.65 -21.82 9.34
N ASP A 304 6.00 -21.76 10.64
CA ASP A 304 5.47 -22.67 11.64
C ASP A 304 5.52 -22.07 13.06
N GLU A 305 4.33 -21.69 13.56
CA GLU A 305 4.17 -21.14 14.91
C GLU A 305 4.52 -22.17 16.01
N ILE A 306 4.24 -23.46 15.79
CA ILE A 306 4.45 -24.53 16.76
C ILE A 306 5.95 -24.81 16.89
N ALA A 307 6.67 -24.89 15.77
CA ALA A 307 8.12 -25.06 15.76
C ALA A 307 8.85 -23.87 16.42
N CYS A 308 8.41 -22.64 16.14
CA CYS A 308 8.97 -21.45 16.82
C CYS A 308 8.78 -21.49 18.34
N ARG A 309 7.63 -22.00 18.79
CA ARG A 309 7.35 -22.16 20.22
C ARG A 309 8.25 -23.22 20.87
N ALA A 310 8.54 -24.32 20.17
CA ALA A 310 9.49 -25.34 20.62
C ALA A 310 10.93 -24.79 20.75
N MET A 311 11.30 -23.82 19.91
CA MET A 311 12.58 -23.10 19.95
C MET A 311 12.65 -22.02 21.05
N GLY A 312 11.62 -21.89 21.90
CA GLY A 312 11.58 -20.94 23.01
C GLY A 312 11.23 -19.50 22.63
N LEU A 313 10.80 -19.24 21.38
CA LEU A 313 10.35 -17.91 20.97
C LEU A 313 8.98 -17.60 21.58
N ASN A 314 8.87 -16.46 22.25
CA ASN A 314 7.59 -15.98 22.74
C ASN A 314 6.74 -15.42 21.58
N HIS A 315 5.89 -16.27 21.01
CA HIS A 315 4.95 -15.92 19.93
C HIS A 315 4.11 -14.66 20.23
N VAL A 316 3.80 -14.39 21.51
CA VAL A 316 2.99 -13.23 21.91
C VAL A 316 3.71 -11.91 21.64
N LEU A 317 4.98 -11.80 22.05
CA LEU A 317 5.78 -10.59 21.86
C LEU A 317 6.07 -10.36 20.36
N VAL A 318 6.28 -11.45 19.63
CA VAL A 318 6.58 -11.43 18.20
C VAL A 318 5.37 -10.91 17.41
N LYS A 319 4.16 -11.44 17.66
CA LYS A 319 2.90 -10.96 17.05
C LYS A 319 2.56 -9.52 17.44
N LEU A 320 2.72 -9.14 18.72
CA LEU A 320 2.44 -7.78 19.19
C LEU A 320 3.36 -6.75 18.53
N SER A 321 4.64 -7.10 18.36
CA SER A 321 5.61 -6.23 17.67
C SER A 321 5.26 -6.02 16.19
N ALA A 322 4.67 -7.02 15.53
CA ALA A 322 4.21 -6.89 14.15
C ALA A 322 3.02 -5.93 14.04
N PHE A 323 2.02 -6.05 14.92
CA PHE A 323 0.88 -5.12 14.98
C PHE A 323 1.30 -3.69 15.32
N MET A 324 2.17 -3.52 16.32
CA MET A 324 2.70 -2.20 16.66
C MET A 324 3.52 -1.61 15.52
N LEU A 325 4.33 -2.39 14.80
CA LEU A 325 5.09 -1.85 13.66
C LEU A 325 4.21 -1.54 12.46
N GLY A 326 3.15 -2.32 12.20
CA GLY A 326 2.14 -2.02 11.20
C GLY A 326 1.38 -0.71 11.46
N GLY A 327 1.19 -0.34 12.73
CA GLY A 327 0.52 0.91 13.11
C GLY A 327 1.41 2.16 13.16
N VAL A 328 2.74 2.04 13.22
CA VAL A 328 3.63 3.15 13.63
C VAL A 328 4.65 3.59 12.60
N ASP A 329 5.22 2.62 11.90
CA ASP A 329 6.55 2.68 11.29
C ASP A 329 7.47 3.84 11.77
N GLY A 330 8.01 3.70 12.99
CA GLY A 330 8.74 4.77 13.66
C GLY A 330 9.27 4.50 15.08
N ARG A 331 10.22 3.56 15.22
CA ARG A 331 11.35 3.56 16.18
C ARG A 331 11.05 3.65 17.70
N HIS A 332 10.68 2.52 18.32
CA HIS A 332 10.97 2.29 19.76
C HIS A 332 11.78 1.00 19.94
N ARG A 333 13.10 1.15 20.10
CA ARG A 333 14.06 0.03 19.99
C ARG A 333 14.98 -0.17 21.20
N ARG A 334 14.61 0.30 22.39
CA ARG A 334 15.49 0.19 23.57
C ARG A 334 15.02 -0.76 24.67
N GLY A 335 13.76 -1.21 24.68
CA GLY A 335 13.29 -2.20 25.66
C GLY A 335 13.53 -3.66 25.25
N VAL A 336 13.21 -4.02 24.00
CA VAL A 336 13.10 -5.43 23.56
C VAL A 336 14.45 -6.10 23.31
N LEU A 337 15.49 -5.34 22.95
CA LEU A 337 16.84 -5.89 22.73
C LEU A 337 17.53 -6.33 24.04
N ARG A 338 17.05 -5.88 25.21
CA ARG A 338 17.62 -6.27 26.50
C ARG A 338 17.10 -7.62 27.02
N GLN A 339 16.01 -8.13 26.44
CA GLN A 339 15.45 -9.45 26.78
C GLN A 339 15.89 -10.58 25.83
N LEU A 340 16.40 -10.25 24.64
CA LEU A 340 16.84 -11.25 23.65
C LEU A 340 18.34 -11.55 23.68
N SER A 341 19.13 -10.85 24.51
CA SER A 341 20.54 -11.16 24.75
C SER A 341 20.80 -11.85 26.10
N GLY A 342 19.74 -12.23 26.83
CA GLY A 342 19.83 -12.93 28.10
C GLY A 342 20.12 -14.42 27.90
N VAL A 343 21.34 -14.72 27.50
CA VAL A 343 21.99 -15.95 27.94
C VAL A 343 22.47 -15.65 29.35
N CYS A 344 21.82 -16.32 30.32
CA CYS A 344 21.84 -16.14 31.78
C CYS A 344 21.04 -14.93 32.30
#